data_AF-A0A8T7LBG8-F1
#
_entry.id   AF-A0A8T7LBG8-F1
#
_cell.length_a   1.000
_cell.length_b   1.000
_cell.length_c   1.000
_cell.angle_alpha   90.00
_cell.angle_beta   90.00
_cell.angle_gamma   90.00
#
_symmetry.space_group_name_H-M   'P 1'
#
loop_
_entity.id
_entity.type
_entity.pdbx_description
1 polymer ?
#
loop_
_entity_poly.entity_id
_entity_poly.type
_entity_poly.pdbx_seq_one_letter_code
_entity_poly.pdbx_strand_id
1 'polypeptide(L)'
;MKHSIYVLLLLAVVLLPRPGHAQGNTSLRFYGAGRDGIDRVVIPLDAPPRPVDVGGDVTIEFWLKALPGENGAPPCTPGEDTWINGNIVIDRDIYFAGDYGDYGISLGDGRIAFGVHNGAAGATLCGITNVTGGNWHHVAVTRSSASGRLAIFVDGRLDAAGDGPAGDISYRDNRQTPYANDPYLVIGAEKHDAGPEYPSFSGWIDEVRISRVVRYTADFARPAAPFAADADTAALYHFDEGAGDAVRDSSGAAGGPSDGWLRVGGIPAGPAWSDDTPWSNGVTERPSPTALVAGEPAPVATPDTAPTDTTPDAAPASNTPAIPLAPTGETGVVAEASATAAPTAVMAGSTAPAMTPVPPPATSSAGIVPTIAAPPVTPPSPGNRSLWLPGIALGLLLLAGLGWALFRRR
;
A
#
# COMPACT_ATOMS: atom_id res chain seq x y z
N MET A 1 -54.40 46.60 36.27
CA MET A 1 -53.68 45.31 36.29
C MET A 1 -53.13 45.07 34.89
N LYS A 2 -51.83 45.29 34.68
CA LYS A 2 -51.17 45.09 33.39
C LYS A 2 -50.42 43.76 33.45
N HIS A 3 -50.80 42.79 32.65
CA HIS A 3 -50.07 41.53 32.49
C HIS A 3 -49.09 41.69 31.32
N SER A 4 -47.79 41.64 31.60
CA SER A 4 -46.75 41.48 30.59
C SER A 4 -46.75 40.06 30.08
N ILE A 5 -46.99 39.89 28.77
CA ILE A 5 -46.81 38.63 28.06
C ILE A 5 -45.35 38.55 27.62
N TYR A 6 -44.60 37.59 28.16
CA TYR A 6 -43.29 37.21 27.62
C TYR A 6 -43.51 36.25 26.44
N VAL A 7 -43.09 36.66 25.24
CA VAL A 7 -42.99 35.77 24.07
C VAL A 7 -41.65 35.03 24.19
N LEU A 8 -41.72 33.74 24.49
CA LEU A 8 -40.56 32.84 24.45
C LEU A 8 -40.30 32.46 22.98
N LEU A 9 -39.27 33.04 22.38
CA LEU A 9 -38.82 32.67 21.04
C LEU A 9 -38.05 31.33 21.15
N LEU A 10 -38.70 30.21 20.83
CA LEU A 10 -38.03 28.91 20.71
C LEU A 10 -37.21 28.93 19.41
N LEU A 11 -35.89 29.09 19.52
CA LEU A 11 -34.97 28.91 18.40
C LEU A 11 -34.88 27.41 18.10
N ALA A 12 -35.65 26.93 17.13
CA ALA A 12 -35.49 25.60 16.58
C ALA A 12 -34.18 25.58 15.77
N VAL A 13 -33.10 25.13 16.40
CA VAL A 13 -31.88 24.74 15.67
C VAL A 13 -32.25 23.54 14.81
N VAL A 14 -32.50 23.79 13.53
CA VAL A 14 -32.52 22.74 12.52
C VAL A 14 -31.09 22.24 12.42
N LEU A 15 -30.82 21.12 13.09
CA LEU A 15 -29.63 20.32 12.82
C LEU A 15 -29.76 19.80 11.39
N LEU A 16 -29.18 20.54 10.45
CA LEU A 16 -28.79 19.97 9.17
C LEU A 16 -27.87 18.78 9.49
N PRO A 17 -28.08 17.59 8.89
CA PRO A 17 -27.11 16.52 9.02
C PRO A 17 -25.77 17.06 8.51
N ARG A 18 -24.77 17.08 9.40
CA ARG A 18 -23.38 17.29 8.99
C ARG A 18 -23.03 16.14 8.03
N PRO A 19 -22.37 16.37 6.89
CA PRO A 19 -21.62 15.32 6.24
C PRO A 19 -20.41 15.04 7.14
N GLY A 20 -20.67 14.27 8.18
CA GLY A 20 -19.73 13.74 9.14
C GLY A 20 -20.19 12.33 9.41
N HIS A 21 -20.24 11.51 8.37
CA HIS A 21 -19.99 10.09 8.59
C HIS A 21 -18.59 10.04 9.22
N ALA A 22 -18.49 9.36 10.37
CA ALA A 22 -17.20 9.03 10.94
C ALA A 22 -16.37 8.36 9.83
N GLN A 23 -15.20 8.92 9.50
CA GLN A 23 -14.14 8.16 8.82
C GLN A 23 -13.95 6.88 9.66
N GLY A 24 -14.27 5.73 9.07
CA GLY A 24 -14.24 4.46 9.76
C GLY A 24 -12.78 4.10 9.99
N ASN A 25 -12.35 3.95 11.24
CA ASN A 25 -10.97 3.57 11.57
C ASN A 25 -10.64 2.13 11.12
N THR A 26 -10.56 1.87 9.82
CA THR A 26 -10.25 0.55 9.29
C THR A 26 -9.03 0.59 8.41
N SER A 27 -8.48 -0.59 8.13
CA SER A 27 -7.44 -0.80 7.13
C SER A 27 -7.80 -2.02 6.28
N LEU A 28 -6.98 -2.32 5.27
CA LEU A 28 -7.09 -3.56 4.51
C LEU A 28 -6.03 -4.58 4.94
N ARG A 29 -6.47 -5.80 5.25
CA ARG A 29 -5.62 -6.98 5.51
C ARG A 29 -5.56 -7.87 4.28
N PHE A 30 -4.36 -8.07 3.74
CA PHE A 30 -4.00 -9.00 2.67
C PHE A 30 -3.41 -10.27 3.28
N TYR A 31 -3.67 -11.45 2.70
CA TYR A 31 -3.23 -12.74 3.24
C TYR A 31 -2.10 -13.39 2.43
N GLY A 32 -1.57 -12.72 1.41
CA GLY A 32 -0.54 -13.28 0.53
C GLY A 32 -1.07 -14.37 -0.41
N ALA A 33 -2.38 -14.41 -0.64
CA ALA A 33 -3.07 -15.40 -1.47
C ALA A 33 -3.36 -14.91 -2.89
N GLY A 34 -2.67 -13.85 -3.34
CA GLY A 34 -3.01 -13.10 -4.53
C GLY A 34 -2.61 -13.77 -5.84
N ARG A 35 -3.24 -14.91 -6.15
CA ARG A 35 -3.17 -15.60 -7.45
C ARG A 35 -4.54 -15.62 -8.12
N ASP A 36 -4.60 -15.82 -9.42
CA ASP A 36 -5.86 -15.88 -10.18
C ASP A 36 -6.74 -14.64 -9.97
N GLY A 37 -6.13 -13.47 -9.82
CA GLY A 37 -6.82 -12.18 -9.73
C GLY A 37 -7.49 -11.87 -8.39
N ILE A 38 -7.22 -12.61 -7.31
CA ILE A 38 -7.76 -12.37 -5.94
C ILE A 38 -6.72 -11.77 -4.99
N ASP A 39 -7.11 -11.52 -3.73
CA ASP A 39 -6.31 -10.96 -2.63
C ASP A 39 -5.54 -9.69 -3.00
N ARG A 40 -6.23 -8.78 -3.70
CA ARG A 40 -5.67 -7.51 -4.17
C ARG A 40 -6.71 -6.40 -4.26
N VAL A 41 -6.24 -5.16 -4.25
CA VAL A 41 -7.00 -4.00 -4.73
C VAL A 41 -6.63 -3.75 -6.18
N VAL A 42 -7.60 -3.41 -7.01
CA VAL A 42 -7.39 -3.06 -8.42
C VAL A 42 -7.94 -1.66 -8.68
N ILE A 43 -7.11 -0.79 -9.22
CA ILE A 43 -7.40 0.62 -9.48
C ILE A 43 -7.17 0.89 -10.98
N PRO A 44 -8.21 1.32 -11.73
CA PRO A 44 -8.06 1.64 -13.15
C PRO A 44 -7.18 2.88 -13.36
N LEU A 45 -6.29 2.81 -14.33
CA LEU A 45 -5.45 3.93 -14.78
C LEU A 45 -6.06 4.67 -15.97
N ASP A 46 -6.84 3.95 -16.79
CA ASP A 46 -7.37 4.44 -18.06
C ASP A 46 -8.81 3.94 -18.34
N ALA A 47 -9.38 4.40 -19.46
CA ALA A 47 -10.74 4.17 -19.94
C ALA A 47 -11.84 4.64 -18.96
N PRO A 48 -11.93 5.96 -18.64
CA PRO A 48 -11.10 7.07 -19.15
C PRO A 48 -9.79 7.26 -18.34
N PRO A 49 -8.84 8.08 -18.83
CA PRO A 49 -7.62 8.44 -18.10
C PRO A 49 -7.91 8.90 -16.68
N ARG A 50 -7.11 8.43 -15.72
CA ARG A 50 -7.33 8.63 -14.29
C ARG A 50 -6.18 9.38 -13.63
N PRO A 51 -6.43 10.30 -12.69
CA PRO A 51 -5.36 11.08 -12.03
C PRO A 51 -4.30 10.23 -11.33
N VAL A 52 -4.69 9.07 -10.78
CA VAL A 52 -3.77 8.10 -10.15
C VAL A 52 -2.66 7.61 -11.09
N ASP A 53 -2.84 7.72 -12.41
CA ASP A 53 -1.83 7.40 -13.41
C ASP A 53 -0.74 8.47 -13.48
N VAL A 54 0.18 8.40 -12.52
CA VAL A 54 1.31 9.32 -12.43
C VAL A 54 2.53 8.77 -13.17
N GLY A 55 3.15 9.62 -13.99
CA GLY A 55 4.38 9.28 -14.73
C GLY A 55 5.52 10.30 -14.64
N GLY A 56 5.23 11.50 -14.14
CA GLY A 56 6.21 12.55 -13.93
C GLY A 56 6.98 12.36 -12.62
N ASP A 57 7.06 13.44 -11.84
CA ASP A 57 7.50 13.34 -10.45
C ASP A 57 6.46 12.57 -9.64
N VAL A 58 6.93 11.67 -8.78
CA VAL A 58 6.06 10.76 -8.03
C VAL A 58 6.47 10.75 -6.57
N THR A 59 5.49 10.83 -5.68
CA THR A 59 5.60 10.31 -4.31
C THR A 59 4.46 9.31 -4.09
N ILE A 60 4.79 8.09 -3.66
CA ILE A 60 3.82 7.11 -3.19
C ILE A 60 4.12 6.91 -1.71
N GLU A 61 3.14 7.14 -0.85
CA GLU A 61 3.30 6.95 0.59
C GLU A 61 2.08 6.26 1.19
N PHE A 62 2.31 5.44 2.20
CA PHE A 62 1.29 4.60 2.81
C PHE A 62 1.75 4.12 4.18
N TRP A 63 0.79 3.61 4.96
CA TRP A 63 1.07 2.87 6.17
C TRP A 63 1.06 1.37 5.87
N LEU A 64 2.06 0.67 6.39
CA LEU A 64 2.21 -0.77 6.23
C LEU A 64 2.49 -1.42 7.58
N LYS A 65 1.84 -2.54 7.84
CA LYS A 65 2.19 -3.47 8.91
C LYS A 65 2.28 -4.88 8.36
N ALA A 66 3.32 -5.60 8.69
CA ALA A 66 3.50 -6.99 8.30
C ALA A 66 4.08 -7.79 9.47
N LEU A 67 3.68 -9.05 9.60
CA LEU A 67 4.15 -9.92 10.68
C LEU A 67 5.45 -10.64 10.30
N PRO A 68 6.29 -10.98 11.30
CA PRO A 68 7.50 -11.75 11.05
C PRO A 68 7.19 -13.10 10.40
N GLY A 69 7.86 -13.40 9.29
CA GLY A 69 7.75 -14.69 8.59
C GLY A 69 6.56 -14.84 7.62
N GLU A 70 5.67 -13.83 7.49
CA GLU A 70 4.54 -13.90 6.55
C GLU A 70 4.87 -13.42 5.13
N ASN A 71 6.01 -12.75 4.95
CA ASN A 71 6.49 -12.25 3.65
C ASN A 71 7.87 -12.86 3.36
N GLY A 72 7.85 -14.15 3.03
CA GLY A 72 9.06 -14.90 2.67
C GLY A 72 9.50 -14.60 1.23
N ALA A 73 10.52 -13.76 1.09
CA ALA A 73 11.19 -13.49 -0.18
C ALA A 73 12.71 -13.42 0.01
N PRO A 74 13.52 -13.64 -1.05
CA PRO A 74 14.96 -13.40 -1.00
C PRO A 74 15.30 -11.96 -0.59
N PRO A 75 16.54 -11.70 -0.12
CA PRO A 75 17.01 -10.34 0.11
C PRO A 75 16.86 -9.46 -1.13
N CYS A 76 16.44 -8.21 -0.92
CA CYS A 76 16.42 -7.21 -1.99
C CYS A 76 17.82 -7.08 -2.61
N THR A 77 17.89 -7.14 -3.93
CA THR A 77 19.13 -6.98 -4.70
C THR A 77 18.97 -5.78 -5.62
N PRO A 78 19.83 -4.75 -5.58
CA PRO A 78 19.79 -3.68 -6.57
C PRO A 78 20.02 -4.24 -7.97
N GLY A 79 19.32 -3.70 -8.96
CA GLY A 79 19.35 -4.22 -10.34
C GLY A 79 18.32 -3.51 -11.20
N GLU A 80 17.95 -4.08 -12.34
CA GLU A 80 16.87 -3.55 -13.19
C GLU A 80 15.52 -3.86 -12.52
N ASP A 81 14.85 -4.94 -12.92
CA ASP A 81 13.51 -5.31 -12.41
C ASP A 81 13.58 -6.32 -11.26
N THR A 82 14.57 -6.22 -10.40
CA THR A 82 14.75 -7.20 -9.31
C THR A 82 13.73 -7.05 -8.17
N TRP A 83 13.00 -5.92 -8.10
CA TRP A 83 11.94 -5.68 -7.13
C TRP A 83 10.81 -6.73 -7.21
N ILE A 84 10.52 -7.28 -8.39
CA ILE A 84 9.44 -8.27 -8.59
C ILE A 84 9.67 -9.57 -7.80
N ASN A 85 10.92 -9.85 -7.38
CA ASN A 85 11.26 -11.04 -6.60
C ASN A 85 10.84 -10.93 -5.13
N GLY A 86 10.40 -9.75 -4.68
CA GLY A 86 9.89 -9.52 -3.33
C GLY A 86 8.39 -9.82 -3.20
N ASN A 87 7.85 -9.82 -1.99
CA ASN A 87 6.40 -9.84 -1.77
C ASN A 87 5.78 -8.53 -2.24
N ILE A 88 5.00 -8.55 -3.32
CA ILE A 88 4.54 -7.36 -4.04
C ILE A 88 3.46 -6.61 -3.27
N VAL A 89 3.76 -5.36 -2.92
CA VAL A 89 2.89 -4.44 -2.17
C VAL A 89 2.11 -3.54 -3.12
N ILE A 90 2.78 -2.92 -4.09
CA ILE A 90 2.17 -2.10 -5.14
C ILE A 90 2.77 -2.51 -6.47
N ASP A 91 1.92 -2.76 -7.46
CA ASP A 91 2.31 -3.23 -8.77
C ASP A 91 1.67 -2.34 -9.84
N ARG A 92 2.54 -1.64 -10.58
CA ARG A 92 2.20 -0.90 -11.78
C ARG A 92 3.08 -1.36 -12.96
N ASP A 93 3.58 -2.60 -12.91
CA ASP A 93 4.39 -3.23 -13.94
C ASP A 93 3.68 -3.27 -15.30
N ILE A 94 4.40 -3.47 -16.40
CA ILE A 94 3.80 -3.75 -17.71
C ILE A 94 4.57 -4.87 -18.37
N TYR A 95 3.85 -5.85 -18.91
CA TYR A 95 4.50 -6.91 -19.65
C TYR A 95 5.19 -6.45 -20.95
N PHE A 96 6.42 -6.96 -21.14
CA PHE A 96 7.23 -6.93 -22.36
C PHE A 96 7.72 -5.55 -22.80
N ALA A 97 7.35 -5.12 -24.01
CA ALA A 97 8.01 -4.04 -24.76
C ALA A 97 7.87 -2.64 -24.13
N GLY A 98 7.42 -2.57 -22.87
CA GLY A 98 7.22 -1.37 -22.09
C GLY A 98 6.08 -0.52 -22.64
N ASP A 99 5.65 0.42 -21.83
CA ASP A 99 4.92 1.58 -22.29
C ASP A 99 5.85 2.80 -22.17
N TYR A 100 5.42 3.90 -21.54
CA TYR A 100 6.34 4.95 -21.13
C TYR A 100 7.27 4.47 -20.00
N GLY A 101 6.75 3.62 -19.13
CA GLY A 101 7.51 2.96 -18.09
C GLY A 101 6.59 2.31 -17.08
N ASP A 102 7.19 1.81 -16.03
CA ASP A 102 6.50 1.15 -14.94
C ASP A 102 7.24 1.38 -13.62
N TYR A 103 6.60 0.95 -12.54
CA TYR A 103 7.16 0.98 -11.22
C TYR A 103 6.43 -0.03 -10.32
N GLY A 104 7.10 -0.39 -9.22
CA GLY A 104 6.50 -1.26 -8.22
C GLY A 104 7.23 -1.22 -6.90
N ILE A 105 6.56 -1.66 -5.86
CA ILE A 105 7.05 -1.71 -4.49
C ILE A 105 6.81 -3.10 -3.93
N SER A 106 7.84 -3.71 -3.35
CA SER A 106 7.76 -5.03 -2.75
C SER A 106 8.56 -5.12 -1.45
N LEU A 107 8.47 -6.26 -0.76
CA LEU A 107 9.29 -6.60 0.39
C LEU A 107 10.33 -7.67 0.00
N GLY A 108 11.62 -7.31 0.00
CA GLY A 108 12.74 -8.25 -0.12
C GLY A 108 13.40 -8.48 1.24
N ASP A 109 13.28 -9.69 1.80
CA ASP A 109 13.70 -10.02 3.18
C ASP A 109 13.20 -8.97 4.20
N GLY A 110 11.93 -8.60 4.08
CA GLY A 110 11.25 -7.64 4.96
C GLY A 110 11.65 -6.17 4.80
N ARG A 111 12.42 -5.80 3.77
CA ARG A 111 12.80 -4.41 3.46
C ARG A 111 12.11 -3.93 2.20
N ILE A 112 11.82 -2.64 2.12
CA ILE A 112 11.21 -2.02 0.93
C ILE A 112 12.16 -2.16 -0.26
N ALA A 113 11.67 -2.70 -1.36
CA ALA A 113 12.29 -2.60 -2.68
C ALA A 113 11.42 -1.69 -3.55
N PHE A 114 12.03 -0.69 -4.20
CA PHE A 114 11.32 0.23 -5.09
C PHE A 114 11.93 0.14 -6.49
N GLY A 115 11.17 -0.41 -7.43
CA GLY A 115 11.55 -0.55 -8.82
C GLY A 115 10.94 0.54 -9.70
N VAL A 116 11.71 0.98 -10.69
CA VAL A 116 11.23 1.86 -11.77
C VAL A 116 11.91 1.44 -13.08
N HIS A 117 11.13 1.29 -14.14
CA HIS A 117 11.62 1.07 -15.50
C HIS A 117 11.17 2.19 -16.44
N ASN A 118 12.05 2.60 -17.36
CA ASN A 118 11.69 3.42 -18.52
C ASN A 118 12.46 2.96 -19.77
N GLY A 119 11.75 2.44 -20.76
CA GLY A 119 12.33 1.99 -22.02
C GLY A 119 13.28 0.80 -21.87
N ALA A 120 14.59 1.06 -21.87
CA ALA A 120 15.63 0.03 -21.75
C ALA A 120 16.48 0.21 -20.48
N ALA A 121 16.04 1.07 -19.56
CA ALA A 121 16.71 1.35 -18.31
C ALA A 121 15.76 1.04 -17.14
N GLY A 122 16.18 0.11 -16.29
CA GLY A 122 15.49 -0.24 -15.04
C GLY A 122 16.39 0.03 -13.84
N ALA A 123 15.78 0.32 -12.69
CA ALA A 123 16.46 0.40 -11.41
C ALA A 123 15.56 -0.06 -10.26
N THR A 124 16.08 -0.95 -9.43
CA THR A 124 15.53 -1.34 -8.13
C THR A 124 16.41 -0.76 -7.03
N LEU A 125 15.83 0.13 -6.23
CA LEU A 125 16.43 0.66 -5.02
C LEU A 125 16.00 -0.21 -3.83
N CYS A 126 16.97 -0.64 -3.02
CA CYS A 126 16.73 -1.42 -1.81
C CYS A 126 16.84 -0.55 -0.55
N GLY A 127 15.83 -0.61 0.30
CA GLY A 127 15.85 -0.07 1.65
C GLY A 127 16.73 -0.90 2.60
N ILE A 128 16.83 -0.42 3.84
CA ILE A 128 17.67 -0.99 4.91
C ILE A 128 16.80 -1.44 6.09
N THR A 129 15.79 -0.65 6.43
CA THR A 129 14.92 -0.91 7.58
C THR A 129 14.00 -2.10 7.32
N ASN A 130 14.00 -3.06 8.25
CA ASN A 130 13.05 -4.15 8.24
C ASN A 130 11.69 -3.66 8.76
N VAL A 131 10.64 -3.79 7.95
CA VAL A 131 9.27 -3.32 8.23
C VAL A 131 8.28 -4.46 8.54
N THR A 132 8.77 -5.71 8.68
CA THR A 132 7.95 -6.90 8.96
C THR A 132 7.98 -7.30 10.43
N GLY A 133 8.26 -6.36 11.33
CA GLY A 133 8.34 -6.59 12.77
C GLY A 133 7.00 -6.65 13.51
N GLY A 134 5.87 -6.54 12.82
CA GLY A 134 4.53 -6.50 13.40
C GLY A 134 4.06 -5.12 13.89
N ASN A 135 4.83 -4.06 13.64
CA ASN A 135 4.43 -2.69 13.92
C ASN A 135 3.97 -1.97 12.63
N TRP A 136 3.15 -0.94 12.79
CA TRP A 136 2.83 0.00 11.72
C TRP A 136 4.04 0.88 11.41
N HIS A 137 4.42 0.92 10.14
CA HIS A 137 5.46 1.79 9.58
C HIS A 137 4.84 2.71 8.55
N HIS A 138 5.22 3.99 8.58
CA HIS A 138 4.99 4.86 7.44
C HIS A 138 6.09 4.63 6.41
N VAL A 139 5.72 4.41 5.16
CA VAL A 139 6.64 4.23 4.04
C VAL A 139 6.34 5.30 3.02
N ALA A 140 7.38 5.94 2.48
CA ALA A 140 7.27 6.80 1.32
C ALA A 140 8.38 6.48 0.31
N VAL A 141 8.05 6.45 -0.97
CA VAL A 141 9.03 6.40 -2.06
C VAL A 141 8.84 7.61 -2.95
N THR A 142 9.95 8.16 -3.45
CA THR A 142 9.92 9.32 -4.34
C THR A 142 10.73 9.08 -5.60
N ARG A 143 10.28 9.66 -6.71
CA ARG A 143 11.01 9.73 -7.97
C ARG A 143 10.93 11.14 -8.56
N SER A 144 12.07 11.67 -8.98
CA SER A 144 12.13 12.83 -9.89
C SER A 144 12.17 12.37 -11.35
N SER A 145 11.24 12.82 -12.17
CA SER A 145 11.21 12.54 -13.62
C SER A 145 12.37 13.17 -14.37
N ALA A 146 12.80 14.36 -13.95
CA ALA A 146 13.85 15.10 -14.64
C ALA A 146 15.24 14.45 -14.46
N SER A 147 15.51 13.89 -13.27
CA SER A 147 16.82 13.33 -12.93
C SER A 147 16.83 11.81 -12.82
N GLY A 148 15.66 11.17 -12.70
CA GLY A 148 15.54 9.75 -12.35
C GLY A 148 15.85 9.44 -10.89
N ARG A 149 16.12 10.45 -10.05
CA ARG A 149 16.51 10.23 -8.64
C ARG A 149 15.41 9.53 -7.85
N LEU A 150 15.76 8.42 -7.21
CA LEU A 150 14.90 7.62 -6.35
C LEU A 150 15.27 7.81 -4.88
N ALA A 151 14.29 7.73 -3.99
CA ALA A 151 14.50 7.62 -2.55
C ALA A 151 13.40 6.79 -1.88
N ILE A 152 13.77 6.14 -0.78
CA ILE A 152 12.89 5.39 0.13
C ILE A 152 13.01 6.05 1.50
N PHE A 153 11.88 6.25 2.16
CA PHE A 153 11.78 6.73 3.52
C PHE A 153 10.96 5.76 4.35
N VAL A 154 11.41 5.51 5.58
CA VAL A 154 10.69 4.70 6.57
C VAL A 154 10.56 5.52 7.85
N ASP A 155 9.32 5.67 8.33
CA ASP A 155 8.96 6.44 9.52
C ASP A 155 9.52 7.87 9.51
N GLY A 156 9.51 8.51 8.34
CA GLY A 156 10.00 9.87 8.14
C GLY A 156 11.52 10.00 7.96
N ARG A 157 12.29 8.91 8.02
CA ARG A 157 13.75 8.92 7.83
C ARG A 157 14.14 8.42 6.46
N LEU A 158 15.13 9.05 5.83
CA LEU A 158 15.72 8.59 4.59
C LEU A 158 16.38 7.22 4.82
N ASP A 159 15.80 6.18 4.22
CA ASP A 159 16.24 4.79 4.36
C ASP A 159 17.19 4.38 3.23
N ALA A 160 16.94 4.86 2.00
CA ALA A 160 17.82 4.68 0.86
C ALA A 160 17.63 5.78 -0.19
N ALA A 161 18.67 6.04 -1.00
CA ALA A 161 18.59 6.88 -2.18
C ALA A 161 19.52 6.36 -3.27
N GLY A 162 19.15 6.55 -4.54
CA GLY A 162 19.94 6.12 -5.68
C GLY A 162 19.40 6.67 -6.99
N ASP A 163 20.14 6.47 -8.07
CA ASP A 163 19.71 6.90 -9.39
C ASP A 163 18.84 5.82 -10.04
N GLY A 164 17.86 6.25 -10.82
CA GLY A 164 17.01 5.43 -11.65
C GLY A 164 16.76 6.10 -12.99
N PRO A 165 15.88 5.55 -13.83
CA PRO A 165 15.60 6.13 -15.13
C PRO A 165 14.80 7.44 -15.01
N ALA A 166 15.21 8.44 -15.80
CA ALA A 166 14.46 9.68 -16.02
C ALA A 166 13.32 9.47 -17.04
N GLY A 167 12.48 10.49 -17.25
CA GLY A 167 11.41 10.49 -18.25
C GLY A 167 10.02 10.22 -17.70
N ASP A 168 9.05 10.09 -18.61
CA ASP A 168 7.66 9.75 -18.27
C ASP A 168 7.53 8.25 -18.03
N ILE A 169 6.90 7.84 -16.93
CA ILE A 169 6.62 6.44 -16.59
C ILE A 169 5.11 6.20 -16.38
N SER A 170 4.23 7.04 -16.96
CA SER A 170 2.77 6.88 -16.88
C SER A 170 2.25 5.73 -17.76
N TYR A 171 0.99 5.37 -17.60
CA TYR A 171 0.28 4.53 -18.54
C TYR A 171 -0.21 5.41 -19.68
N ARG A 172 0.04 4.99 -20.90
CA ARG A 172 -0.37 5.75 -22.07
C ARG A 172 -1.87 5.58 -22.26
N ASP A 173 -2.57 6.70 -22.22
CA ASP A 173 -3.99 6.78 -22.54
C ASP A 173 -4.35 6.03 -23.83
N ASN A 174 -5.41 5.23 -23.74
CA ASN A 174 -5.95 4.38 -24.80
C ASN A 174 -4.97 3.35 -25.36
N ARG A 175 -3.93 2.96 -24.60
CA ARG A 175 -2.98 1.94 -25.01
C ARG A 175 -3.68 0.62 -25.32
N GLN A 176 -3.48 0.15 -26.53
CA GLN A 176 -3.91 -1.18 -26.98
C GLN A 176 -2.92 -2.22 -26.49
N THR A 177 -3.43 -3.23 -25.78
CA THR A 177 -2.64 -4.32 -25.22
C THR A 177 -3.47 -5.60 -25.15
N PRO A 178 -2.88 -6.78 -25.40
CA PRO A 178 -3.56 -8.05 -25.17
C PRO A 178 -3.65 -8.43 -23.68
N TYR A 179 -2.93 -7.73 -22.80
CA TYR A 179 -2.87 -8.03 -21.37
C TYR A 179 -3.93 -7.22 -20.63
N ALA A 180 -4.99 -7.88 -20.18
CA ALA A 180 -6.14 -7.23 -19.59
C ALA A 180 -5.83 -6.45 -18.30
N ASN A 181 -4.74 -6.78 -17.60
CA ASN A 181 -4.36 -6.17 -16.33
C ASN A 181 -3.37 -5.00 -16.48
N ASP A 182 -2.86 -4.74 -17.70
CA ASP A 182 -1.97 -3.62 -17.98
C ASP A 182 -2.52 -2.24 -17.53
N PRO A 183 -3.79 -1.86 -17.79
CA PRO A 183 -4.32 -0.53 -17.45
C PRO A 183 -4.75 -0.39 -15.98
N TYR A 184 -4.10 -1.13 -15.08
CA TYR A 184 -4.39 -1.10 -13.65
C TYR A 184 -3.12 -0.92 -12.82
N LEU A 185 -3.29 -0.15 -11.73
CA LEU A 185 -2.47 -0.19 -10.54
C LEU A 185 -3.06 -1.23 -9.58
N VAL A 186 -2.22 -2.12 -9.06
CA VAL A 186 -2.64 -3.18 -8.14
C VAL A 186 -1.94 -3.00 -6.80
N ILE A 187 -2.66 -3.26 -5.71
CA ILE A 187 -2.11 -3.29 -4.36
C ILE A 187 -2.27 -4.70 -3.80
N GLY A 188 -1.19 -5.26 -3.27
CA GLY A 188 -1.17 -6.52 -2.51
C GLY A 188 -0.71 -7.76 -3.29
N ALA A 189 -0.61 -7.70 -4.63
CA ALA A 189 -0.23 -8.86 -5.45
C ALA A 189 0.43 -8.46 -6.77
N GLU A 190 1.13 -9.42 -7.38
CA GLU A 190 1.55 -9.31 -8.78
C GLU A 190 0.32 -9.21 -9.67
N LYS A 191 0.30 -8.23 -10.58
CA LYS A 191 -0.93 -7.85 -11.28
C LYS A 191 -1.35 -8.80 -12.38
N HIS A 192 -0.44 -9.56 -13.00
CA HIS A 192 -0.72 -10.41 -14.15
C HIS A 192 -0.90 -11.90 -13.84
N ASP A 193 -0.74 -12.31 -12.58
CA ASP A 193 -0.63 -13.70 -12.16
C ASP A 193 0.52 -14.47 -12.85
N ALA A 194 1.69 -13.82 -12.95
CA ALA A 194 2.87 -14.24 -13.69
C ALA A 194 3.50 -15.56 -13.21
N GLY A 195 3.29 -15.94 -11.96
CA GLY A 195 3.81 -17.19 -11.42
C GLY A 195 4.05 -17.16 -9.90
N PRO A 196 4.34 -18.33 -9.30
CA PRO A 196 4.67 -18.45 -7.88
C PRO A 196 5.95 -17.69 -7.46
N GLU A 197 6.82 -17.36 -8.39
CA GLU A 197 8.10 -16.69 -8.16
C GLU A 197 7.94 -15.20 -7.80
N TYR A 198 6.76 -14.64 -8.02
CA TYR A 198 6.41 -13.24 -7.75
C TYR A 198 5.36 -13.19 -6.63
N PRO A 199 5.77 -13.37 -5.36
CA PRO A 199 4.85 -13.63 -4.28
C PRO A 199 4.02 -12.38 -3.93
N SER A 200 2.78 -12.60 -3.47
CA SER A 200 1.89 -11.53 -3.01
C SER A 200 2.26 -11.06 -1.61
N PHE A 201 1.87 -9.84 -1.26
CA PHE A 201 2.05 -9.28 0.08
C PHE A 201 1.05 -9.87 1.07
N SER A 202 1.53 -10.16 2.28
CA SER A 202 0.71 -10.49 3.44
C SER A 202 0.93 -9.44 4.53
N GLY A 203 -0.05 -8.57 4.73
CA GLY A 203 -0.02 -7.60 5.83
C GLY A 203 -1.23 -6.69 5.82
N TRP A 204 -1.12 -5.58 6.53
CA TRP A 204 -2.10 -4.51 6.55
C TRP A 204 -1.55 -3.30 5.80
N ILE A 205 -2.41 -2.65 5.02
CA ILE A 205 -2.12 -1.37 4.39
C ILE A 205 -3.22 -0.40 4.82
N ASP A 206 -2.81 0.83 5.11
CA ASP A 206 -3.69 1.94 5.39
C ASP A 206 -3.18 3.22 4.71
N GLU A 207 -4.08 4.18 4.48
CA GLU A 207 -3.74 5.57 4.16
C GLU A 207 -2.77 5.73 2.98
N VAL A 208 -3.16 5.22 1.81
CA VAL A 208 -2.34 5.28 0.60
C VAL A 208 -2.55 6.62 -0.11
N ARG A 209 -1.48 7.40 -0.25
CA ARG A 209 -1.45 8.65 -1.02
C ARG A 209 -0.46 8.55 -2.18
N ILE A 210 -0.93 8.94 -3.36
CA ILE A 210 -0.11 9.07 -4.57
C ILE A 210 -0.11 10.55 -4.97
N SER A 211 1.06 11.11 -5.25
CA SER A 211 1.23 12.54 -5.55
C SER A 211 2.12 12.76 -6.76
N ARG A 212 1.84 13.83 -7.50
CA ARG A 212 2.52 14.22 -8.75
C ARG A 212 3.74 15.13 -8.55
N VAL A 213 4.37 15.05 -7.38
CA VAL A 213 5.54 15.84 -6.96
C VAL A 213 6.46 14.98 -6.10
N VAL A 214 7.74 15.35 -6.01
CA VAL A 214 8.65 14.84 -4.97
C VAL A 214 8.39 15.59 -3.67
N ARG A 215 7.67 14.97 -2.73
CA ARG A 215 7.32 15.61 -1.45
C ARG A 215 8.49 15.68 -0.47
N TYR A 216 9.40 14.72 -0.54
CA TYR A 216 10.47 14.55 0.45
C TYR A 216 11.83 14.43 -0.25
N THR A 217 12.80 15.21 0.21
CA THR A 217 14.20 15.18 -0.26
C THR A 217 15.20 14.97 0.88
N ALA A 218 14.71 14.91 2.11
CA ALA A 218 15.44 14.67 3.36
C ALA A 218 14.44 14.14 4.42
N ASP A 219 14.94 13.85 5.62
CA ASP A 219 14.11 13.45 6.76
C ASP A 219 12.95 14.43 7.00
N PHE A 220 11.80 13.90 7.38
CA PHE A 220 10.58 14.63 7.69
C PHE A 220 9.91 14.06 8.95
N ALA A 221 8.94 14.80 9.49
CA ALA A 221 8.16 14.31 10.60
C ALA A 221 7.26 13.16 10.15
N ARG A 222 7.42 11.98 10.77
CA ARG A 222 6.50 10.84 10.60
C ARG A 222 5.05 11.33 10.72
N PRO A 223 4.16 11.04 9.76
CA PRO A 223 2.77 11.41 9.85
C PRO A 223 2.14 10.90 11.15
N ALA A 224 1.24 11.69 11.74
CA ALA A 224 0.61 11.37 13.03
C ALA A 224 -0.93 11.43 12.94
N ALA A 225 -1.47 11.61 11.74
CA ALA A 225 -2.89 11.68 11.45
C ALA A 225 -3.12 11.24 9.98
N PRO A 226 -4.36 10.86 9.64
CA PRO A 226 -4.78 10.66 8.26
C PRO A 226 -4.33 11.78 7.32
N PHE A 227 -3.96 11.42 6.10
CA PHE A 227 -3.54 12.39 5.10
C PHE A 227 -4.70 13.29 4.70
N ALA A 228 -4.42 14.58 4.54
CA ALA A 228 -5.28 15.47 3.80
C ALA A 228 -4.83 15.52 2.34
N ALA A 229 -5.78 15.52 1.41
CA ALA A 229 -5.51 15.83 0.03
C ALA A 229 -5.13 17.31 -0.12
N ASP A 230 -4.17 17.57 -1.00
CA ASP A 230 -3.78 18.89 -1.46
C ASP A 230 -3.80 18.93 -3.00
N ALA A 231 -3.43 20.07 -3.59
CA ALA A 231 -3.46 20.23 -5.04
C ALA A 231 -2.64 19.14 -5.75
N ASP A 232 -1.51 18.71 -5.18
CA ASP A 232 -0.57 17.76 -5.77
C ASP A 232 -0.92 16.30 -5.48
N THR A 233 -2.02 16.04 -4.77
CA THR A 233 -2.53 14.71 -4.49
C THR A 233 -3.29 14.18 -5.71
N ALA A 234 -2.78 13.10 -6.29
CA ALA A 234 -3.36 12.44 -7.46
C ALA A 234 -4.38 11.37 -7.08
N ALA A 235 -4.13 10.66 -5.97
CA ALA A 235 -5.08 9.71 -5.38
C ALA A 235 -4.86 9.64 -3.86
N LEU A 236 -5.94 9.40 -3.11
CA LEU A 236 -5.91 9.20 -1.67
C LEU A 236 -6.94 8.15 -1.25
N TYR A 237 -6.47 7.01 -0.73
CA TYR A 237 -7.30 5.92 -0.24
C TYR A 237 -7.13 5.79 1.27
N HIS A 238 -8.18 6.12 2.00
CA HIS A 238 -8.19 5.98 3.46
C HIS A 238 -8.43 4.55 3.92
N PHE A 239 -9.03 3.69 3.09
CA PHE A 239 -9.44 2.33 3.49
C PHE A 239 -10.37 2.30 4.72
N ASP A 240 -11.23 3.31 4.81
CA ASP A 240 -12.17 3.55 5.89
C ASP A 240 -13.61 3.05 5.57
N GLU A 241 -13.83 2.39 4.43
CA GLU A 241 -15.16 1.96 4.01
C GLU A 241 -15.72 0.84 4.92
N GLY A 242 -14.84 0.01 5.47
CA GLY A 242 -15.15 -1.00 6.50
C GLY A 242 -16.06 -2.16 6.06
N ALA A 243 -16.64 -2.12 4.85
CA ALA A 243 -17.47 -3.18 4.29
C ALA A 243 -17.60 -3.05 2.77
N GLY A 244 -18.00 -4.16 2.12
CA GLY A 244 -18.15 -4.23 0.67
C GLY A 244 -16.82 -4.35 -0.04
N ASP A 245 -16.83 -4.08 -1.35
CA ASP A 245 -15.69 -4.23 -2.24
C ASP A 245 -15.21 -2.90 -2.84
N ALA A 246 -15.83 -1.77 -2.48
CA ALA A 246 -15.44 -0.47 -3.01
C ALA A 246 -14.17 0.06 -2.30
N VAL A 247 -13.29 0.68 -3.08
CA VAL A 247 -12.16 1.47 -2.60
C VAL A 247 -12.28 2.86 -3.20
N ARG A 248 -12.50 3.87 -2.37
CA ARG A 248 -12.84 5.23 -2.79
C ARG A 248 -11.63 6.14 -2.78
N ASP A 249 -11.45 6.85 -3.89
CA ASP A 249 -10.46 7.92 -3.98
C ASP A 249 -11.02 9.22 -3.39
N SER A 250 -10.41 9.67 -2.30
CA SER A 250 -10.74 10.89 -1.56
C SER A 250 -9.89 12.10 -1.94
N SER A 251 -9.07 11.99 -3.00
CA SER A 251 -8.16 13.06 -3.43
C SER A 251 -8.87 14.34 -3.91
N GLY A 252 -10.04 14.19 -4.51
CA GLY A 252 -10.71 15.28 -5.23
C GLY A 252 -9.94 15.74 -6.49
N ALA A 253 -9.01 14.94 -7.00
CA ALA A 253 -8.21 15.29 -8.18
C ALA A 253 -9.08 15.47 -9.43
N ALA A 254 -8.74 16.47 -10.26
CA ALA A 254 -9.46 16.74 -11.50
C ALA A 254 -9.33 15.58 -12.50
N GLY A 255 -10.44 15.08 -13.03
CA GLY A 255 -10.48 13.86 -13.86
C GLY A 255 -10.76 12.58 -13.07
N GLY A 256 -10.75 12.66 -11.73
CA GLY A 256 -11.14 11.58 -10.83
C GLY A 256 -12.65 11.49 -10.60
N PRO A 257 -13.08 10.67 -9.61
CA PRO A 257 -12.23 9.91 -8.70
C PRO A 257 -11.55 8.72 -9.40
N SER A 258 -10.38 8.33 -8.90
CA SER A 258 -9.68 7.10 -9.27
C SER A 258 -10.15 5.90 -8.41
N ASP A 259 -11.47 5.70 -8.28
CA ASP A 259 -12.01 4.61 -7.46
C ASP A 259 -11.52 3.22 -7.93
N GLY A 260 -11.17 2.37 -6.99
CA GLY A 260 -10.83 0.97 -7.20
C GLY A 260 -11.83 0.01 -6.55
N TRP A 261 -11.45 -1.26 -6.51
CA TRP A 261 -12.23 -2.29 -5.83
C TRP A 261 -11.36 -3.43 -5.29
N LEU A 262 -11.88 -4.12 -4.28
CA LEU A 262 -11.30 -5.35 -3.74
C LEU A 262 -11.60 -6.52 -4.67
N ARG A 263 -10.62 -7.39 -4.88
CA ARG A 263 -10.80 -8.72 -5.45
C ARG A 263 -10.68 -9.75 -4.34
N VAL A 264 -11.80 -10.03 -3.68
CA VAL A 264 -11.83 -10.90 -2.51
C VAL A 264 -11.76 -12.38 -2.90
N GLY A 265 -10.86 -13.15 -2.30
CA GLY A 265 -10.76 -14.60 -2.49
C GLY A 265 -9.61 -15.22 -1.70
N GLY A 266 -9.45 -16.54 -1.83
CA GLY A 266 -8.39 -17.30 -1.16
C GLY A 266 -8.83 -17.90 0.18
N ILE A 267 -7.87 -18.52 0.88
CA ILE A 267 -8.09 -19.10 2.21
C ILE A 267 -6.89 -18.71 3.11
N PRO A 268 -7.05 -17.77 4.06
CA PRO A 268 -8.24 -16.96 4.32
C PRO A 268 -8.62 -16.08 3.13
N ALA A 269 -9.90 -15.70 3.03
CA ALA A 269 -10.35 -14.82 1.95
C ALA A 269 -9.90 -13.38 2.21
N GLY A 270 -9.12 -12.81 1.30
CA GLY A 270 -8.66 -11.42 1.36
C GLY A 270 -8.75 -10.70 0.01
N PRO A 271 -8.55 -9.36 -0.01
CA PRO A 271 -8.25 -8.57 1.18
C PRO A 271 -9.52 -8.40 2.03
N ALA A 272 -9.35 -8.29 3.34
CA ALA A 272 -10.42 -8.13 4.31
C ALA A 272 -10.29 -6.79 5.06
N TRP A 273 -11.42 -6.16 5.36
CA TRP A 273 -11.46 -5.01 6.26
C TRP A 273 -10.99 -5.40 7.66
N SER A 274 -10.23 -4.53 8.31
CA SER A 274 -9.60 -4.75 9.61
C SER A 274 -9.74 -3.51 10.49
N ASP A 275 -9.97 -3.69 11.79
CA ASP A 275 -10.01 -2.59 12.77
C ASP A 275 -8.61 -2.19 13.29
N ASP A 276 -7.57 -2.93 12.91
CA ASP A 276 -6.17 -2.59 13.21
C ASP A 276 -5.72 -1.40 12.35
N THR A 277 -5.32 -0.30 12.98
CA THR A 277 -4.96 0.96 12.29
C THR A 277 -3.69 1.59 12.89
N PRO A 278 -2.95 2.39 12.10
CA PRO A 278 -1.78 3.14 12.57
C PRO A 278 -2.11 4.24 13.59
N TRP A 279 -3.37 4.61 13.71
CA TRP A 279 -3.86 5.70 14.57
C TRP A 279 -4.27 5.24 15.97
N SER A 280 -4.25 3.93 16.22
CA SER A 280 -4.66 3.35 17.48
C SER A 280 -3.67 3.69 18.61
N ASN A 281 -4.01 4.73 19.37
CA ASN A 281 -3.43 5.01 20.68
C ASN A 281 -3.85 3.92 21.66
N GLY A 282 -3.09 2.82 21.74
CA GLY A 282 -2.98 1.92 22.89
C GLY A 282 -4.19 1.80 23.83
N VAL A 283 -5.39 1.50 23.33
CA VAL A 283 -6.44 0.93 24.18
C VAL A 283 -6.09 -0.54 24.32
N THR A 284 -5.10 -0.81 25.17
CA THR A 284 -5.13 -2.05 25.93
C THR A 284 -6.48 -2.01 26.64
N GLU A 285 -7.42 -2.86 26.23
CA GLU A 285 -8.51 -3.21 27.13
C GLU A 285 -7.84 -3.77 28.38
N ARG A 286 -7.66 -2.91 29.39
CA ARG A 286 -7.44 -3.37 30.75
C ARG A 286 -8.61 -4.32 31.00
N PRO A 287 -8.40 -5.60 31.32
CA PRO A 287 -9.51 -6.47 31.66
C PRO A 287 -10.29 -5.76 32.76
N SER A 288 -11.55 -5.47 32.46
CA SER A 288 -12.50 -4.93 33.44
C SER A 288 -12.34 -5.78 34.70
N PRO A 289 -12.13 -5.20 35.89
CA PRO A 289 -11.99 -6.02 37.08
C PRO A 289 -13.30 -6.78 37.24
N THR A 290 -13.24 -8.09 36.98
CA THR A 290 -14.31 -9.01 37.32
C THR A 290 -14.72 -8.70 38.75
N ALA A 291 -15.96 -8.25 38.92
CA ALA A 291 -16.51 -8.00 40.24
C ALA A 291 -16.30 -9.26 41.08
N LEU A 292 -15.42 -9.16 42.08
CA LEU A 292 -15.24 -10.18 43.10
C LEU A 292 -16.59 -10.36 43.79
N VAL A 293 -17.28 -11.45 43.44
CA VAL A 293 -18.37 -11.97 44.26
C VAL A 293 -17.74 -12.36 45.59
N ALA A 294 -18.07 -11.60 46.63
CA ALA A 294 -17.69 -11.92 48.00
C ALA A 294 -18.48 -13.16 48.45
N GLY A 295 -17.75 -14.23 48.77
CA GLY A 295 -18.31 -15.34 49.53
C GLY A 295 -17.57 -16.65 49.34
N GLU A 296 -16.48 -16.87 50.09
CA GLU A 296 -16.29 -18.04 50.96
C GLU A 296 -15.00 -17.84 51.79
N PRO A 297 -14.94 -18.21 53.10
CA PRO A 297 -13.78 -17.90 53.93
C PRO A 297 -12.60 -18.85 53.67
N ALA A 298 -11.39 -18.30 53.74
CA ALA A 298 -10.13 -19.01 53.59
C ALA A 298 -9.93 -20.10 54.68
N PRO A 299 -9.31 -21.25 54.35
CA PRO A 299 -8.85 -22.18 55.36
C PRO A 299 -7.53 -21.67 55.99
N VAL A 300 -7.46 -21.85 57.31
CA VAL A 300 -6.35 -21.52 58.20
C VAL A 300 -5.08 -22.27 57.81
N ALA A 301 -3.97 -21.55 57.61
CA ALA A 301 -2.64 -22.13 57.47
C ALA A 301 -1.96 -22.29 58.84
N THR A 302 -1.50 -23.50 59.15
CA THR A 302 -0.60 -23.81 60.26
C THR A 302 0.87 -23.58 59.84
N PRO A 303 1.75 -23.10 60.74
CA PRO A 303 3.16 -22.86 60.42
C PRO A 303 4.00 -24.12 60.64
N ASP A 304 4.87 -24.46 59.69
CA ASP A 304 6.03 -25.30 59.98
C ASP A 304 7.26 -24.92 59.14
N THR A 305 8.38 -25.34 59.69
CA THR A 305 9.73 -24.80 59.83
C THR A 305 10.65 -24.81 58.60
N ALA A 306 11.64 -23.90 58.66
CA ALA A 306 12.83 -23.87 57.80
C ALA A 306 13.82 -25.00 58.12
N PRO A 307 14.80 -25.24 57.22
CA PRO A 307 16.17 -25.11 57.71
C PRO A 307 17.12 -24.32 56.80
N THR A 308 18.11 -23.79 57.50
CA THR A 308 19.28 -22.99 57.15
C THR A 308 20.28 -23.75 56.27
N ASP A 309 20.95 -23.06 55.34
CA ASP A 309 22.37 -23.34 55.05
C ASP A 309 23.12 -22.06 54.63
N THR A 310 24.39 -22.05 54.98
CA THR A 310 25.30 -20.93 55.23
C THR A 310 26.28 -20.65 54.08
N THR A 311 26.31 -19.40 53.58
CA THR A 311 27.46 -18.47 53.24
C THR A 311 28.79 -18.96 52.61
N PRO A 312 29.69 -18.07 52.07
CA PRO A 312 29.55 -16.64 51.66
C PRO A 312 30.29 -16.20 50.36
N ASP A 313 29.99 -14.94 49.97
CA ASP A 313 30.81 -13.88 49.32
C ASP A 313 31.60 -14.10 48.01
N ALA A 314 31.32 -13.23 47.02
CA ALA A 314 32.13 -12.03 46.75
C ALA A 314 31.78 -11.40 45.38
N ALA A 315 31.44 -10.10 45.37
CA ALA A 315 31.58 -9.22 44.21
C ALA A 315 32.92 -8.47 44.29
N PRO A 316 33.50 -7.95 43.18
CA PRO A 316 33.15 -6.58 42.80
C PRO A 316 33.27 -6.17 41.30
N ALA A 317 32.57 -5.08 40.98
CA ALA A 317 32.89 -3.93 40.11
C ALA A 317 33.35 -4.06 38.63
N SER A 318 32.49 -3.51 37.76
CA SER A 318 32.72 -2.44 36.75
C SER A 318 34.14 -2.16 36.26
N ASN A 319 34.35 -2.22 34.93
CA ASN A 319 35.28 -1.35 34.19
C ASN A 319 34.88 -1.20 32.70
N THR A 320 34.57 0.03 32.31
CA THR A 320 34.51 0.52 30.93
C THR A 320 35.92 0.90 30.46
N PRO A 321 36.31 0.62 29.20
CA PRO A 321 37.43 1.33 28.58
C PRO A 321 36.93 2.35 27.55
N ALA A 322 37.21 3.62 27.81
CA ALA A 322 37.35 4.67 26.81
C ALA A 322 38.80 4.69 26.30
N ILE A 323 39.01 4.93 25.00
CA ILE A 323 40.33 5.19 24.39
C ILE A 323 40.22 6.43 23.47
N PRO A 324 41.26 7.28 23.37
CA PRO A 324 41.12 8.73 23.30
C PRO A 324 41.39 9.35 21.92
N LEU A 325 41.08 10.64 21.81
CA LEU A 325 41.37 11.55 20.70
C LEU A 325 42.73 12.27 20.88
N ALA A 326 43.32 12.71 19.76
CA ALA A 326 44.27 13.86 19.54
C ALA A 326 45.68 13.48 19.00
N PRO A 327 46.46 14.40 18.35
CA PRO A 327 46.10 15.55 17.50
C PRO A 327 47.02 15.84 16.26
N THR A 328 46.53 16.73 15.39
CA THR A 328 47.11 17.81 14.51
C THR A 328 48.59 17.91 14.05
N GLY A 329 48.76 18.39 12.79
CA GLY A 329 49.84 19.31 12.31
C GLY A 329 50.35 18.99 10.89
N GLU A 330 49.93 19.70 9.81
CA GLU A 330 50.60 20.87 9.14
C GLU A 330 51.95 20.54 8.45
N THR A 331 52.38 20.96 7.24
CA THR A 331 52.07 22.05 6.27
C THR A 331 52.87 21.84 4.94
N GLY A 332 52.41 22.46 3.82
CA GLY A 332 53.17 23.01 2.66
C GLY A 332 53.93 22.03 1.72
N VAL A 333 54.05 22.17 0.39
CA VAL A 333 54.34 23.34 -0.46
C VAL A 333 54.01 23.02 -1.95
N VAL A 334 53.72 24.09 -2.70
CA VAL A 334 53.41 24.28 -4.14
C VAL A 334 54.52 23.86 -5.14
N ALA A 335 54.12 23.44 -6.36
CA ALA A 335 54.79 23.79 -7.63
C ALA A 335 53.94 23.41 -8.88
N GLU A 336 53.82 24.35 -9.82
CA GLU A 336 53.32 24.19 -11.20
C GLU A 336 54.30 23.39 -12.08
N ALA A 337 53.79 22.68 -13.10
CA ALA A 337 54.38 22.64 -14.45
C ALA A 337 53.46 21.93 -15.47
N SER A 338 53.58 22.41 -16.71
CA SER A 338 52.75 22.13 -17.88
C SER A 338 53.27 20.98 -18.76
N ALA A 339 52.33 20.32 -19.44
CA ALA A 339 52.38 19.63 -20.75
C ALA A 339 53.46 18.58 -21.14
N THR A 340 52.93 17.56 -21.84
CA THR A 340 53.40 16.88 -23.08
C THR A 340 53.85 15.41 -22.99
N ALA A 341 53.30 14.65 -23.95
CA ALA A 341 53.80 13.43 -24.62
C ALA A 341 53.40 12.04 -24.06
N ALA A 342 52.72 11.31 -24.95
CA ALA A 342 52.40 9.88 -24.90
C ALA A 342 53.66 8.99 -24.93
N PRO A 343 53.50 7.69 -24.63
CA PRO A 343 53.91 6.72 -25.63
C PRO A 343 52.89 5.59 -25.87
N THR A 344 52.97 5.09 -27.10
CA THR A 344 52.24 4.00 -27.74
C THR A 344 52.65 2.60 -27.22
N ALA A 345 51.75 1.63 -27.48
CA ALA A 345 51.92 0.15 -27.54
C ALA A 345 51.30 -0.58 -26.31
N VAL A 346 50.50 -1.66 -26.42
CA VAL A 346 50.27 -2.69 -27.46
C VAL A 346 48.83 -3.19 -27.32
N MET A 347 48.10 -3.33 -28.43
CA MET A 347 46.79 -4.02 -28.49
C MET A 347 47.02 -5.54 -28.62
N ALA A 348 46.56 -6.30 -27.63
CA ALA A 348 46.34 -7.74 -27.74
C ALA A 348 44.82 -7.99 -27.78
N GLY A 349 44.38 -8.71 -28.81
CA GLY A 349 42.97 -8.93 -29.12
C GLY A 349 42.23 -9.75 -28.05
N SER A 350 40.97 -9.38 -27.85
CA SER A 350 39.96 -10.27 -27.29
C SER A 350 38.75 -10.18 -28.20
N THR A 351 38.50 -11.28 -28.91
CA THR A 351 37.34 -11.48 -29.77
C THR A 351 36.09 -11.58 -28.92
N ALA A 352 35.09 -10.75 -29.22
CA ALA A 352 33.74 -10.85 -28.67
C ALA A 352 33.13 -12.24 -28.98
N PRO A 353 32.44 -12.90 -28.03
CA PRO A 353 31.72 -14.12 -28.34
C PRO A 353 30.50 -13.78 -29.21
N ALA A 354 30.42 -14.44 -30.37
CA ALA A 354 29.28 -14.38 -31.27
C ALA A 354 28.05 -14.99 -30.58
N MET A 355 26.95 -14.22 -30.51
CA MET A 355 25.65 -14.72 -30.08
C MET A 355 25.11 -15.68 -31.14
N THR A 356 24.98 -16.95 -30.80
CA THR A 356 24.23 -17.93 -31.60
C THR A 356 22.72 -17.63 -31.48
N PRO A 357 21.97 -17.52 -32.58
CA PRO A 357 20.52 -17.32 -32.51
C PRO A 357 19.84 -18.56 -31.91
N VAL A 358 18.96 -18.34 -30.95
CA VAL A 358 18.09 -19.36 -30.36
C VAL A 358 17.12 -19.86 -31.44
N PRO A 359 17.01 -21.18 -31.68
CA PRO A 359 16.06 -21.71 -32.65
C PRO A 359 14.61 -21.50 -32.18
N PRO A 360 13.66 -21.25 -33.10
CA PRO A 360 12.25 -21.13 -32.74
C PRO A 360 11.71 -22.47 -32.18
N PRO A 361 10.72 -22.44 -31.28
CA PRO A 361 10.17 -23.66 -30.70
C PRO A 361 9.57 -24.56 -31.79
N ALA A 362 9.83 -25.85 -31.66
CA ALA A 362 9.38 -26.87 -32.59
C ALA A 362 7.85 -26.86 -32.73
N THR A 363 7.37 -26.79 -33.97
CA THR A 363 5.97 -27.00 -34.32
C THR A 363 5.57 -28.43 -33.98
N SER A 364 4.83 -28.63 -32.89
CA SER A 364 4.14 -29.90 -32.65
C SER A 364 3.05 -30.07 -33.72
N SER A 365 3.08 -31.22 -34.39
CA SER A 365 2.09 -31.65 -35.37
C SER A 365 0.68 -31.55 -34.82
N ALA A 366 -0.23 -31.04 -35.65
CA ALA A 366 -1.66 -31.00 -35.40
C ALA A 366 -2.20 -32.43 -35.20
N GLY A 367 -2.36 -32.83 -33.94
CA GLY A 367 -3.21 -33.93 -33.56
C GLY A 367 -4.67 -33.51 -33.72
N ILE A 368 -5.41 -34.25 -34.53
CA ILE A 368 -6.86 -34.08 -34.71
C ILE A 368 -7.53 -34.31 -33.35
N VAL A 369 -8.01 -33.24 -32.73
CA VAL A 369 -8.92 -33.31 -31.57
C VAL A 369 -10.32 -33.54 -32.13
N PRO A 370 -11.03 -34.62 -31.73
CA PRO A 370 -12.43 -34.77 -32.12
C PRO A 370 -13.25 -33.68 -31.42
N THR A 371 -13.97 -32.89 -32.21
CA THR A 371 -14.92 -31.88 -31.70
C THR A 371 -16.04 -32.59 -30.95
N ILE A 372 -16.01 -32.55 -29.62
CA ILE A 372 -17.17 -32.92 -28.80
C ILE A 372 -18.15 -31.75 -28.90
N ALA A 373 -19.32 -32.02 -29.47
CA ALA A 373 -20.41 -31.06 -29.55
C ALA A 373 -20.82 -30.61 -28.13
N ALA A 374 -20.93 -29.30 -27.93
CA ALA A 374 -21.47 -28.74 -26.69
C ALA A 374 -22.91 -29.24 -26.47
N PRO A 375 -23.30 -29.62 -25.24
CA PRO A 375 -24.68 -29.96 -24.94
C PRO A 375 -25.58 -28.73 -25.13
N PRO A 376 -26.87 -28.91 -25.50
CA PRO A 376 -27.78 -27.80 -25.74
C PRO A 376 -27.95 -26.96 -24.47
N VAL A 377 -27.68 -25.66 -24.59
CA VAL A 377 -27.96 -24.67 -23.55
C VAL A 377 -29.47 -24.59 -23.38
N THR A 378 -29.97 -25.04 -22.23
CA THR A 378 -31.35 -24.79 -21.83
C THR A 378 -31.48 -23.34 -21.35
N PRO A 379 -32.50 -22.58 -21.78
CA PRO A 379 -32.70 -21.23 -21.27
C PRO A 379 -33.06 -21.28 -19.77
N PRO A 380 -32.61 -20.29 -18.98
CA PRO A 380 -32.91 -20.28 -17.55
C PRO A 380 -34.41 -20.18 -17.31
N SER A 381 -34.91 -21.02 -16.39
CA SER A 381 -36.27 -20.97 -15.88
C SER A 381 -36.54 -19.58 -15.26
N PRO A 382 -37.73 -18.97 -15.43
CA PRO A 382 -38.01 -17.66 -14.88
C PRO A 382 -38.04 -17.74 -13.35
N GLY A 383 -36.92 -17.33 -12.74
CA GLY A 383 -36.79 -17.15 -11.30
C GLY A 383 -37.76 -16.10 -10.79
N ASN A 384 -38.44 -16.48 -9.71
CA ASN A 384 -39.43 -15.71 -8.97
C ASN A 384 -38.89 -14.31 -8.60
N ARG A 385 -39.34 -13.26 -9.30
CA ARG A 385 -38.99 -11.88 -8.97
C ARG A 385 -39.77 -11.44 -7.74
N SER A 386 -39.06 -11.15 -6.65
CA SER A 386 -39.61 -10.48 -5.47
C SER A 386 -40.20 -9.11 -5.85
N LEU A 387 -41.52 -8.96 -5.71
CA LEU A 387 -42.30 -7.78 -6.04
C LEU A 387 -42.25 -6.68 -4.95
N TRP A 388 -41.07 -6.37 -4.42
CA TRP A 388 -40.95 -5.47 -3.25
C TRP A 388 -40.50 -4.03 -3.53
N LEU A 389 -40.49 -3.55 -4.78
CA LEU A 389 -40.16 -2.16 -5.08
C LEU A 389 -41.19 -1.29 -5.84
N PRO A 390 -42.31 -1.78 -6.43
CA PRO A 390 -43.32 -0.86 -6.98
C PRO A 390 -44.39 -0.42 -5.95
N GLY A 391 -44.49 -1.07 -4.78
CA GLY A 391 -45.52 -0.77 -3.77
C GLY A 391 -45.29 0.51 -2.95
N ILE A 392 -44.04 0.94 -2.78
CA ILE A 392 -43.70 2.09 -1.93
C ILE A 392 -43.92 3.42 -2.67
N ALA A 393 -43.75 3.44 -4.00
CA ALA A 393 -43.96 4.64 -4.81
C ALA A 393 -45.44 5.03 -4.97
N LEU A 394 -46.38 4.06 -4.90
CA LEU A 394 -47.81 4.34 -5.00
C LEU A 394 -48.41 4.85 -3.67
N GLY A 395 -47.81 4.50 -2.53
CA GLY A 395 -48.27 4.94 -1.20
C GLY A 395 -47.94 6.40 -0.89
N LEU A 396 -46.82 6.92 -1.38
CA LEU A 396 -46.38 8.30 -1.12
C LEU A 396 -47.16 9.35 -1.93
N LEU A 397 -47.68 8.99 -3.11
CA LEU A 397 -48.52 9.88 -3.93
C LEU A 397 -49.95 10.05 -3.38
N LEU A 398 -50.49 9.05 -2.66
CA LEU A 398 -51.82 9.13 -2.04
C LEU A 398 -51.84 10.01 -0.78
N LEU A 399 -50.73 10.10 -0.04
CA LEU A 399 -50.62 10.96 1.15
C LEU A 399 -50.41 12.44 0.80
N ALA A 400 -49.75 12.75 -0.31
CA ALA A 400 -49.60 14.12 -0.81
C ALA A 400 -50.93 14.70 -1.33
N GLY A 401 -51.81 13.85 -1.89
CA GLY A 401 -53.13 14.26 -2.39
C GLY A 401 -54.14 14.63 -1.30
N LEU A 402 -54.15 13.90 -0.16
CA LEU A 402 -55.05 14.21 0.96
C LEU A 402 -54.67 15.50 1.71
N GLY A 403 -53.37 15.85 1.77
CA GLY A 403 -52.89 17.08 2.40
C GLY A 403 -53.36 18.35 1.69
N TRP A 404 -53.44 18.33 0.34
CA TRP A 404 -53.89 19.47 -0.44
C TRP A 404 -55.42 19.69 -0.33
N ALA A 405 -56.21 18.62 -0.24
CA ALA A 405 -57.66 18.74 -0.14
C ALA A 405 -58.15 19.34 1.20
N LEU A 406 -57.39 19.18 2.29
CA LEU A 406 -57.72 19.72 3.60
C LEU A 406 -57.27 21.19 3.80
N PHE A 407 -56.32 21.69 3.00
CA PHE A 407 -55.83 23.08 3.09
C PHE A 407 -56.69 24.10 2.33
N ARG A 408 -57.68 23.65 1.53
CA ARG A 408 -58.61 24.52 0.78
C ARG A 408 -59.99 24.70 1.42
N ARG A 409 -60.22 24.20 2.65
CA ARG A 409 -61.49 24.35 3.38
C ARG A 409 -61.36 25.04 4.75
N ARG A 410 -60.47 26.02 4.87
CA ARG A 410 -60.54 27.03 5.93
C ARG A 410 -60.48 28.42 5.34
#